data_AF-A0A7S2Z6Q3-F1
#
_entry.id   AF-A0A7S2Z6Q3-F1
#
_cell.length_a   1.000
_cell.length_b   1.000
_cell.length_c   1.000
_cell.angle_alpha   90.00
_cell.angle_beta   90.00
_cell.angle_gamma   90.00
#
_symmetry.space_group_name_H-M   'P 1'
#
loop_
_entity.id
_entity.type
_entity.pdbx_description
1 polymer ?
#
loop_
_entity_poly.entity_id
_entity_poly.type
_entity_poly.pdbx_seq_one_letter_code
_entity_poly.pdbx_strand_id
1 'polypeptide(L)'
;TDAKQAESFEEAMWRVAAFADLGVDMVFVDALETREEMEQVCRAARSYGVPVLANMLEGGKSPILSLQELEQIGFKLCAYPLSLLGVSIAAMTKALESLKSGSIPEEMPPFDELKSVLGFEQYFEEVESRERYAEGFVANRERPEEEEEDDDDGEENDNEVEVEVIGGPGVGADTGGDGGAATAIVLAEVVGS
;
A
#
# COMPACT_ATOMS: atom_id res chain seq x y z
N THR A 1 0.99 -19.34 -9.10
CA THR A 1 1.03 -20.82 -9.07
C THR A 1 2.36 -21.26 -8.51
N ASP A 2 2.32 -22.28 -7.67
CA ASP A 2 3.45 -23.01 -7.06
C ASP A 2 3.73 -24.36 -7.77
N ALA A 3 2.99 -24.63 -8.85
CA ALA A 3 3.01 -25.91 -9.56
C ALA A 3 4.39 -26.32 -10.09
N LYS A 4 5.32 -25.39 -10.29
CA LYS A 4 6.69 -25.73 -10.69
C LYS A 4 7.30 -26.70 -9.67
N GLN A 5 7.28 -26.34 -8.39
CA GLN A 5 7.81 -27.21 -7.35
C GLN A 5 6.90 -28.40 -7.04
N ALA A 6 5.59 -28.15 -6.98
CA ALA A 6 4.64 -29.16 -6.54
C ALA A 6 4.45 -30.29 -7.57
N GLU A 7 4.60 -29.98 -8.86
CA GLU A 7 4.27 -30.89 -9.96
C GLU A 7 5.35 -30.90 -11.05
N SER A 8 5.39 -29.87 -11.90
CA SER A 8 6.35 -29.74 -13.00
C SER A 8 6.36 -28.33 -13.59
N PHE A 9 7.40 -28.01 -14.35
CA PHE A 9 7.46 -26.75 -15.10
C PHE A 9 6.37 -26.68 -16.18
N GLU A 10 6.06 -27.79 -16.83
CA GLU A 10 5.01 -27.91 -17.84
C GLU A 10 3.62 -27.61 -17.25
N GLU A 11 3.32 -28.13 -16.06
CA GLU A 11 2.07 -27.83 -15.35
C GLU A 11 1.99 -26.34 -14.99
N ALA A 12 3.11 -25.75 -14.53
CA ALA A 12 3.14 -24.31 -14.26
C ALA A 12 2.84 -23.47 -15.51
N MET A 13 3.39 -23.86 -16.67
CA MET A 13 3.14 -23.20 -17.95
C MET A 13 1.70 -23.37 -18.42
N TRP A 14 1.11 -24.56 -18.23
CA TRP A 14 -0.32 -24.79 -18.51
C TRP A 14 -1.20 -23.86 -17.65
N ARG A 15 -0.90 -23.75 -16.35
CA ARG A 15 -1.61 -22.84 -15.44
C ARG A 15 -1.45 -21.37 -15.82
N VAL A 16 -0.28 -20.95 -16.28
CA VAL A 16 -0.08 -19.57 -16.79
C VAL A 16 -1.05 -19.26 -17.93
N ALA A 17 -1.17 -20.16 -18.91
CA ALA A 17 -2.11 -20.00 -20.01
C ALA A 17 -3.57 -20.00 -19.51
N ALA A 18 -3.93 -20.97 -18.67
CA ALA A 18 -5.29 -21.08 -18.13
C ALA A 18 -5.69 -19.84 -17.31
N PHE A 19 -4.78 -19.27 -16.51
CA PHE A 19 -5.05 -18.05 -15.75
C PHE A 19 -5.16 -16.83 -16.66
N ALA A 20 -4.32 -16.75 -17.70
CA ALA A 20 -4.42 -15.67 -18.67
C ALA A 20 -5.76 -15.68 -19.42
N ASP A 21 -6.25 -16.87 -19.82
CA ASP A 21 -7.57 -17.03 -20.45
C ASP A 21 -8.73 -16.61 -19.53
N LEU A 22 -8.55 -16.69 -18.20
CA LEU A 22 -9.51 -16.21 -17.21
C LEU A 22 -9.46 -14.68 -17.01
N GLY A 23 -8.50 -13.99 -17.62
CA GLY A 23 -8.38 -12.53 -17.57
C GLY A 23 -7.77 -11.98 -16.28
N VAL A 24 -6.81 -12.68 -15.67
CA VAL A 24 -6.07 -12.15 -14.52
C VAL A 24 -5.23 -10.93 -14.91
N ASP A 25 -5.14 -9.95 -14.00
CA ASP A 25 -4.33 -8.74 -14.24
C ASP A 25 -2.82 -9.02 -14.25
N MET A 26 -2.39 -10.11 -13.61
CA MET A 26 -0.99 -10.48 -13.50
C MET A 26 -0.84 -11.96 -13.14
N VAL A 27 0.22 -12.59 -13.61
CA VAL A 27 0.59 -13.96 -13.20
C VAL A 27 1.86 -13.96 -12.36
N PHE A 28 1.94 -14.94 -11.47
CA PHE A 28 3.11 -15.23 -10.65
C PHE A 28 3.38 -16.73 -10.71
N VAL A 29 4.60 -17.12 -11.05
CA VAL A 29 5.07 -18.51 -11.02
C VAL A 29 6.21 -18.59 -10.01
N ASP A 30 6.01 -19.38 -8.98
CA ASP A 30 6.99 -19.50 -7.90
C ASP A 30 8.16 -20.42 -8.28
N ALA A 31 9.32 -20.17 -7.68
CA ALA A 31 10.49 -21.05 -7.69
C ALA A 31 11.03 -21.48 -9.06
N LEU A 32 11.10 -20.51 -9.98
CA LEU A 32 11.83 -20.64 -11.24
C LEU A 32 13.34 -20.67 -10.91
N GLU A 33 14.02 -21.77 -11.23
CA GLU A 33 15.40 -22.04 -10.78
C GLU A 33 16.44 -21.53 -11.78
N THR A 34 16.03 -21.21 -13.02
CA THR A 34 16.94 -20.75 -14.07
C THR A 34 16.42 -19.49 -14.76
N ARG A 35 17.33 -18.73 -15.36
CA ARG A 35 16.97 -17.56 -16.17
C ARG A 35 16.12 -17.98 -17.38
N GLU A 36 16.42 -19.14 -17.96
CA GLU A 36 15.72 -19.70 -19.09
C GLU A 36 14.25 -20.01 -18.76
N GLU A 37 13.98 -20.57 -17.58
CA GLU A 37 12.61 -20.79 -17.07
C GLU A 37 11.87 -19.44 -16.91
N MET A 38 12.53 -18.44 -16.32
CA MET A 38 11.98 -17.09 -16.16
C MET A 38 11.59 -16.44 -17.48
N GLU A 39 12.47 -16.53 -18.48
CA GLU A 39 12.17 -16.01 -19.81
C GLU A 39 11.04 -16.77 -20.50
N GLN A 40 10.95 -18.09 -20.33
CA GLN A 40 9.86 -18.88 -20.91
C GLN A 40 8.50 -18.48 -20.34
N VAL A 41 8.40 -18.32 -19.02
CA VAL A 41 7.19 -17.82 -18.35
C VAL A 41 6.82 -16.42 -18.84
N CYS A 42 7.79 -15.49 -18.87
CA CYS A 42 7.54 -14.12 -19.33
C CYS A 42 7.12 -14.06 -20.80
N ARG A 43 7.71 -14.88 -21.68
CA ARG A 43 7.30 -14.97 -23.08
C ARG A 43 5.89 -15.51 -23.24
N ALA A 44 5.54 -16.57 -22.51
CA ALA A 44 4.20 -17.15 -22.58
C ALA A 44 3.13 -16.20 -22.04
N ALA A 45 3.33 -15.60 -20.86
CA ALA A 45 2.37 -14.63 -20.31
C ALA A 45 2.20 -13.42 -21.25
N ARG A 46 3.29 -12.94 -21.85
CA ARG A 46 3.26 -11.84 -22.83
C ARG A 46 2.46 -12.17 -24.08
N SER A 47 2.44 -13.42 -24.55
CA SER A 47 1.60 -13.78 -25.71
C SER A 47 0.10 -13.65 -25.42
N TYR A 48 -0.30 -13.63 -24.14
CA TYR A 48 -1.66 -13.33 -23.70
C TYR A 48 -1.85 -11.88 -23.26
N GLY A 49 -0.81 -11.04 -23.33
CA GLY A 49 -0.86 -9.64 -22.86
C GLY A 49 -0.87 -9.48 -21.34
N VAL A 50 -0.54 -10.53 -20.58
CA VAL A 50 -0.58 -10.52 -19.11
C VAL A 50 0.83 -10.31 -18.53
N PRO A 51 1.04 -9.33 -17.62
CA PRO A 51 2.32 -9.11 -16.97
C PRO A 51 2.68 -10.22 -15.98
N VAL A 52 3.97 -10.33 -15.65
CA VAL A 52 4.49 -11.30 -14.68
C VAL A 52 5.12 -10.58 -13.49
N LEU A 53 4.78 -11.04 -12.28
CA LEU A 53 5.43 -10.67 -11.03
C LEU A 53 6.62 -11.61 -10.75
N ALA A 54 7.76 -11.02 -10.45
CA ALA A 54 8.91 -11.68 -9.86
C ALA A 54 8.81 -11.64 -8.33
N ASN A 55 9.16 -12.74 -7.67
CA ASN A 55 9.30 -12.79 -6.22
C ASN A 55 10.77 -13.08 -5.87
N MET A 56 11.51 -12.03 -5.50
CA MET A 56 12.92 -12.13 -5.14
C MET A 56 13.03 -12.47 -3.66
N LEU A 57 13.16 -13.76 -3.38
CA LEU A 57 13.20 -14.32 -2.03
C LEU A 57 14.63 -14.69 -1.62
N GLU A 58 15.22 -13.97 -0.68
CA GLU A 58 16.56 -14.28 -0.18
C GLU A 58 16.60 -15.66 0.49
N GLY A 59 17.43 -16.56 -0.04
CA GLY A 59 17.48 -17.97 0.39
C GLY A 59 16.43 -18.88 -0.25
N GLY A 60 15.65 -18.36 -1.21
CA GLY A 60 14.74 -19.15 -2.04
C GLY A 60 15.43 -19.97 -3.13
N LYS A 61 14.62 -20.61 -3.98
CA LYS A 61 15.13 -21.40 -5.12
C LYS A 61 15.49 -20.56 -6.33
N SER A 62 14.80 -19.43 -6.52
CA SER A 62 15.05 -18.55 -7.66
C SER A 62 16.34 -17.77 -7.50
N PRO A 63 17.15 -17.62 -8.56
CA PRO A 63 18.30 -16.73 -8.52
C PRO A 63 17.83 -15.29 -8.27
N ILE A 64 18.52 -14.58 -7.39
CA ILE A 64 18.28 -13.16 -7.14
C ILE A 64 18.90 -12.36 -8.28
N LEU A 65 18.05 -11.67 -9.04
CA LEU A 65 18.43 -10.82 -10.16
C LEU A 65 18.20 -9.34 -9.82
N SER A 66 18.96 -8.46 -10.47
CA SER A 66 18.71 -7.02 -10.39
C SER A 66 17.40 -6.66 -11.10
N LEU A 67 16.81 -5.51 -10.73
CA LEU A 67 15.62 -5.00 -11.41
C LEU A 67 15.82 -4.85 -12.92
N GLN A 68 17.03 -4.44 -13.34
CA GLN A 68 17.38 -4.31 -14.75
C GLN A 68 17.42 -5.66 -15.47
N GLU A 69 17.93 -6.71 -14.83
CA GLU A 69 17.91 -8.07 -15.41
C GLU A 69 16.48 -8.62 -15.48
N LEU A 70 15.64 -8.38 -14.47
CA LEU A 70 14.23 -8.77 -14.46
C LEU A 70 13.43 -8.05 -15.56
N GLU A 71 13.71 -6.77 -15.77
CA GLU A 71 13.13 -5.98 -16.86
C GLU A 71 13.48 -6.57 -18.24
N GLN A 72 14.76 -6.88 -18.45
CA GLN A 72 15.26 -7.48 -19.70
C GLN A 72 14.60 -8.83 -20.00
N ILE A 73 14.31 -9.62 -18.96
CA ILE A 73 13.61 -10.90 -19.09
C ILE A 73 12.12 -10.67 -19.41
N GLY A 74 11.52 -9.61 -18.87
CA GLY A 74 10.14 -9.21 -19.15
C GLY A 74 9.20 -9.16 -17.97
N PHE A 75 9.72 -9.25 -16.74
CA PHE A 75 8.91 -9.02 -15.54
C PHE A 75 8.46 -7.55 -15.47
N LYS A 76 7.32 -7.31 -14.82
CA LYS A 76 6.73 -5.97 -14.67
C LYS A 76 6.63 -5.49 -13.23
N LEU A 77 6.69 -6.43 -12.29
CA LEU A 77 6.67 -6.13 -10.87
C LEU A 77 7.64 -7.07 -10.15
N CYS A 78 8.32 -6.57 -9.13
CA CYS A 78 9.19 -7.37 -8.29
C CYS A 78 8.80 -7.21 -6.83
N ALA A 79 8.63 -8.32 -6.13
CA ALA A 79 8.38 -8.38 -4.70
C ALA A 79 9.64 -8.80 -3.94
N TYR A 80 9.91 -8.15 -2.81
CA TYR A 80 10.98 -8.47 -1.88
C TYR A 80 10.39 -8.78 -0.49
N PRO A 81 9.80 -9.97 -0.29
CA PRO A 81 8.95 -10.25 0.88
C PRO A 81 9.73 -10.43 2.18
N LEU A 82 11.05 -10.72 2.14
CA LEU A 82 11.85 -10.96 3.34
C LEU A 82 12.85 -9.86 3.66
N SER A 83 13.19 -8.98 2.72
CA SER A 83 14.30 -8.03 2.90
C SER A 83 14.11 -7.13 4.11
N LEU A 84 12.94 -6.48 4.23
CA LEU A 84 12.66 -5.60 5.37
C LEU A 84 12.55 -6.36 6.69
N LEU A 85 11.95 -7.55 6.67
CA LEU A 85 11.84 -8.39 7.86
C LEU A 85 13.23 -8.81 8.37
N GLY A 86 14.08 -9.30 7.47
CA GLY A 86 15.44 -9.72 7.78
C GLY A 86 16.29 -8.58 8.34
N VAL A 87 16.25 -7.40 7.70
CA VAL A 87 16.96 -6.20 8.17
C VAL A 87 16.44 -5.74 9.53
N SER A 88 15.11 -5.75 9.73
CA SER A 88 14.50 -5.37 11.01
C SER A 88 14.91 -6.30 12.15
N ILE A 89 14.91 -7.62 11.91
CA ILE A 89 15.36 -8.61 12.89
C ILE A 89 16.83 -8.39 13.25
N ALA A 90 17.68 -8.13 12.25
CA ALA A 90 19.10 -7.85 12.49
C ALA A 90 19.30 -6.60 13.37
N ALA A 91 18.62 -5.50 13.03
CA ALA A 91 18.69 -4.24 13.78
C ALA A 91 18.17 -4.41 15.22
N MET A 92 17.01 -5.06 15.41
CA MET A 92 16.46 -5.34 16.74
C MET A 92 17.39 -6.23 17.57
N THR A 93 18.01 -7.24 16.95
CA THR A 93 18.97 -8.12 17.63
C THR A 93 20.18 -7.34 18.13
N LYS A 94 20.76 -6.49 17.28
CA LYS A 94 21.89 -5.62 17.65
C LYS A 94 21.51 -4.65 18.79
N ALA A 95 20.33 -4.05 18.72
CA ALA A 95 19.83 -3.18 19.79
C ALA A 95 19.67 -3.93 21.12
N LEU A 96 19.14 -5.16 21.10
CA LEU A 96 19.00 -6.00 22.30
C LEU A 96 20.37 -6.36 22.90
N GLU A 97 21.40 -6.57 22.09
CA GLU A 97 22.77 -6.82 22.56
C GLU A 97 23.35 -5.59 23.30
N SER A 98 23.17 -4.39 22.76
CA SER A 98 23.54 -3.14 23.43
C SER A 98 22.83 -3.01 24.79
N LEU A 99 21.49 -3.16 24.79
CA LEU A 99 20.69 -3.04 25.99
C LEU A 99 21.08 -4.09 27.05
N LYS A 100 21.39 -5.32 26.64
CA LYS A 100 21.89 -6.38 27.53
C LYS A 100 23.22 -6.02 28.18
N SER A 101 24.07 -5.25 27.49
CA SER A 101 25.33 -4.73 28.04
C SER A 101 25.17 -3.45 28.88
N GLY A 102 23.95 -2.90 28.98
CA GLY A 102 23.66 -1.66 29.68
C GLY A 102 23.96 -0.40 28.86
N SER A 103 24.19 -0.52 27.56
CA SER A 103 24.40 0.60 26.64
C SER A 103 23.15 0.90 25.81
N ILE A 104 23.07 2.14 25.32
CA ILE A 104 22.04 2.56 24.38
C ILE A 104 22.45 2.07 22.98
N PRO A 105 21.51 1.61 22.12
CA PRO A 105 21.80 1.23 20.75
C PRO A 105 22.42 2.38 19.94
N GLU A 106 23.52 2.12 19.23
CA GLU A 106 24.27 3.13 18.48
C GLU A 106 23.54 3.62 17.21
N GLU A 107 22.76 2.76 16.57
CA GLU A 107 22.08 3.04 15.30
C GLU A 107 20.67 3.63 15.49
N MET A 108 20.35 4.11 16.69
CA MET A 108 19.05 4.70 16.98
C MET A 108 18.93 6.08 16.29
N PRO A 109 17.92 6.32 15.44
CA PRO A 109 17.67 7.64 14.89
C PRO A 109 17.38 8.67 16.00
N PRO A 110 17.67 9.97 15.77
CA PRO A 110 17.26 11.03 16.68
C PRO A 110 15.75 11.00 16.92
N PHE A 111 15.33 11.42 18.11
CA PHE A 111 13.91 11.38 18.50
C PHE A 111 13.00 12.21 17.57
N ASP A 112 13.50 13.31 17.04
CA ASP A 112 12.76 14.13 16.06
C ASP A 112 12.53 13.39 14.74
N GLU A 113 13.51 12.60 14.28
CA GLU A 113 13.35 11.77 13.08
C GLU A 113 12.32 10.66 13.33
N LEU A 114 12.34 10.03 14.51
CA LEU A 114 11.34 9.03 14.88
C LEU A 114 9.91 9.60 14.87
N LYS A 115 9.70 10.79 15.44
CA LYS A 115 8.40 11.47 15.40
C LYS A 115 7.94 11.72 13.96
N SER A 116 8.87 12.17 13.11
CA SER A 116 8.58 12.41 11.70
C SER A 116 8.16 11.15 10.95
N VAL A 117 8.89 10.05 11.13
CA VAL A 117 8.54 8.75 10.53
C VAL A 117 7.19 8.23 11.04
N LEU A 118 6.88 8.46 12.32
CA LEU A 118 5.61 8.04 12.94
C LEU A 118 4.42 8.97 12.60
N GLY A 119 4.65 10.05 11.86
CA GLY A 119 3.63 10.98 11.41
C GLY A 119 3.07 11.89 12.49
N PHE A 120 3.90 12.28 13.46
CA PHE A 120 3.49 13.16 14.56
C PHE A 120 3.10 14.55 14.05
N GLU A 121 3.77 15.06 13.01
CA GLU A 121 3.47 16.37 12.43
C GLU A 121 2.05 16.39 11.86
N GLN A 122 1.66 15.37 11.08
CA GLN A 122 0.30 15.28 10.54
C GLN A 122 -0.74 15.15 11.66
N TYR A 123 -0.42 14.37 12.70
CA TYR A 123 -1.29 14.25 13.87
C TYR A 123 -1.52 15.60 14.55
N PHE A 124 -0.46 16.37 14.80
CA PHE A 124 -0.60 17.69 15.44
C PHE A 124 -1.33 18.70 14.56
N GLU A 125 -1.07 18.73 13.25
CA GLU A 125 -1.81 19.58 12.31
C GLU A 125 -3.31 19.26 12.30
N GLU A 126 -3.67 17.98 12.33
CA GLU A 126 -5.06 17.54 12.39
C GLU A 126 -5.73 17.98 13.70
N VAL A 127 -5.05 17.79 14.84
CA VAL A 127 -5.54 18.22 16.16
C VAL A 127 -5.75 19.74 16.20
N GLU A 128 -4.77 20.53 15.79
CA GLU A 128 -4.89 22.00 15.75
C GLU A 128 -6.01 22.45 14.80
N SER A 129 -6.18 21.77 13.65
CA SER A 129 -7.27 22.10 12.73
C SER A 129 -8.63 21.90 13.40
N ARG A 130 -8.83 20.80 14.12
CA ARG A 130 -10.06 20.48 14.86
C ARG A 130 -10.32 21.49 15.96
N GLU A 131 -9.28 21.91 16.68
CA GLU A 131 -9.38 22.96 17.70
C GLU A 131 -9.78 24.29 17.08
N ARG A 132 -9.16 24.72 15.97
CA ARG A 132 -9.56 25.93 15.23
C ARG A 132 -10.99 25.86 14.72
N TYR A 133 -11.44 24.72 14.22
CA TYR A 133 -12.84 24.53 13.79
C TYR A 133 -13.82 24.58 14.98
N ALA A 134 -13.46 23.97 16.11
CA ALA A 134 -14.27 24.01 17.33
C ALA A 134 -14.37 25.44 17.89
N GLU A 135 -13.26 26.17 17.94
CA GLU A 135 -13.22 27.58 18.35
C GLU A 135 -14.00 28.49 17.38
N GLY A 136 -13.85 28.28 16.07
CA GLY A 136 -14.60 29.02 15.05
C GLY A 136 -16.11 28.75 15.09
N PHE A 137 -16.52 27.52 15.41
CA PHE A 137 -17.92 27.15 15.60
C PHE A 137 -18.52 27.80 16.85
N VAL A 138 -17.77 27.86 17.95
CA VAL A 138 -18.20 28.55 19.19
C VAL A 138 -18.29 30.06 18.96
N ALA A 139 -17.29 30.67 18.32
CA ALA A 139 -17.27 32.10 18.03
C ALA A 139 -18.42 32.54 17.10
N ASN A 140 -18.81 31.71 16.13
CA ASN A 140 -19.91 32.03 15.21
C ASN A 140 -21.30 31.88 15.85
N ARG A 141 -21.41 31.19 17.00
CA ARG A 141 -22.65 31.05 17.77
C ARG A 141 -22.87 32.21 18.75
N GLU A 142 -21.82 32.92 19.13
CA GLU A 142 -21.87 34.06 20.07
C GLU A 142 -22.01 35.42 19.38
N ARG A 143 -22.09 35.47 18.04
CA ARG A 143 -22.44 36.72 17.33
C ARG A 143 -23.93 37.00 17.55
N PRO A 144 -24.33 38.15 18.11
CA PRO A 144 -25.73 38.48 18.26
C PRO A 144 -26.36 38.51 16.87
N GLU A 145 -27.49 37.84 16.70
CA GLU A 145 -28.39 38.08 15.57
C GLU A 145 -28.79 39.57 15.67
N GLU A 146 -28.36 40.39 14.72
CA GLU A 146 -28.96 41.70 14.55
C GLU A 146 -30.41 41.42 14.13
N GLU A 147 -31.35 41.66 15.05
CA GLU A 147 -32.80 41.54 14.81
C GLU A 147 -33.16 42.50 13.66
N GLU A 148 -33.34 41.98 12.45
CA GLU A 148 -34.08 42.68 11.40
C GLU A 148 -35.55 42.68 11.84
N GLU A 149 -36.09 43.86 12.14
CA GLU A 149 -37.51 44.06 12.45
C GLU A 149 -38.34 43.71 11.20
N ASP A 150 -39.06 42.59 11.27
CA ASP A 150 -40.05 42.17 10.27
C ASP A 150 -41.27 43.12 10.29
N ASP A 151 -41.31 44.09 9.37
CA ASP A 151 -42.56 44.72 8.94
C ASP A 151 -43.23 43.81 7.89
N ASP A 152 -44.21 43.04 8.37
CA ASP A 152 -45.12 42.18 7.61
C ASP A 152 -46.02 43.02 6.68
N ASP A 153 -45.76 42.96 5.37
CA ASP A 153 -46.74 43.25 4.32
C ASP A 153 -46.54 42.22 3.19
N GLY A 154 -47.37 41.17 3.20
CA GLY A 154 -47.26 40.05 2.28
C GLY A 154 -47.52 40.37 0.81
N GLU A 155 -46.84 39.62 -0.07
CA GLU A 155 -47.30 39.26 -1.40
C GLU A 155 -46.57 37.99 -1.88
N GLU A 156 -47.33 37.08 -2.52
CA GLU A 156 -46.93 35.75 -2.99
C GLU A 156 -45.79 35.79 -4.03
N ASN A 157 -44.81 34.88 -3.96
CA ASN A 157 -44.59 33.82 -4.97
C ASN A 157 -43.29 33.02 -4.78
N ASP A 158 -43.45 31.71 -4.88
CA ASP A 158 -42.56 30.70 -5.48
C ASP A 158 -41.05 30.93 -5.46
N ASN A 159 -40.37 30.20 -4.57
CA ASN A 159 -39.15 29.49 -4.96
C ASN A 159 -39.00 28.20 -4.13
N GLU A 160 -38.88 27.10 -4.86
CA GLU A 160 -38.41 25.80 -4.36
C GLU A 160 -37.14 25.98 -3.51
N VAL A 161 -37.16 25.46 -2.29
CA VAL A 161 -35.92 25.18 -1.56
C VAL A 161 -35.49 23.77 -1.95
N GLU A 162 -34.51 23.67 -2.85
CA GLU A 162 -33.78 22.44 -3.09
C GLU A 162 -33.08 22.03 -1.79
N VAL A 163 -33.45 20.86 -1.27
CA VAL A 163 -32.69 20.19 -0.22
C VAL A 163 -31.55 19.43 -0.90
N GLU A 164 -30.37 20.03 -0.95
CA GLU A 164 -29.16 19.30 -1.34
C GLU A 164 -28.70 18.42 -0.16
N VAL A 165 -29.08 17.14 -0.21
CA VAL A 165 -28.39 16.11 0.57
C VAL A 165 -27.06 15.87 -0.14
N ILE A 166 -25.98 16.46 0.34
CA ILE A 166 -24.63 16.08 -0.09
C ILE A 166 -24.36 14.67 0.45
N GLY A 167 -24.78 13.67 -0.33
CA GLY A 167 -24.29 12.31 -0.24
C GLY A 167 -22.81 12.33 -0.63
N GLY A 168 -21.93 12.32 0.35
CA GLY A 168 -20.54 11.95 0.14
C GLY A 168 -20.49 10.53 -0.43
N PRO A 169 -19.66 10.26 -1.45
CA PRO A 169 -19.59 8.93 -2.04
C PRO A 169 -19.13 7.94 -0.98
N GLY A 170 -19.96 6.92 -0.77
CA GLY A 170 -19.60 5.76 0.01
C GLY A 170 -18.32 5.14 -0.56
N VAL A 171 -17.32 5.04 0.29
CA VAL A 171 -16.40 3.90 0.29
C VAL A 171 -16.59 3.27 1.65
N GLY A 172 -17.24 2.11 1.65
CA GLY A 172 -17.41 1.30 2.84
C GLY A 172 -16.05 0.96 3.43
N ALA A 173 -15.74 1.56 4.57
CA ALA A 173 -14.80 0.98 5.51
C ALA A 173 -15.50 -0.22 6.15
N ASP A 174 -15.51 -1.34 5.44
CA ASP A 174 -15.67 -2.65 6.07
C ASP A 174 -14.37 -2.91 6.82
N THR A 175 -14.25 -2.37 8.04
CA THR A 175 -13.27 -2.83 9.01
C THR A 175 -13.81 -4.12 9.64
N GLY A 176 -13.92 -5.15 8.81
CA GLY A 176 -13.95 -6.53 9.25
C GLY A 176 -12.55 -6.89 9.72
N GLY A 177 -12.38 -6.97 11.04
CA GLY A 177 -11.13 -7.38 11.64
C GLY A 177 -10.72 -8.77 11.16
N ASP A 178 -9.50 -8.86 10.66
CA ASP A 178 -8.64 -9.96 11.02
C ASP A 178 -7.20 -9.45 11.13
N GLY A 179 -6.55 -9.79 12.23
CA GLY A 179 -5.18 -9.39 12.54
C GLY A 179 -4.20 -10.16 11.68
N GLY A 180 -4.15 -9.85 10.39
CA GLY A 180 -3.09 -10.30 9.49
C GLY A 180 -1.88 -9.40 9.71
N ALA A 181 -0.76 -9.97 10.17
CA ALA A 181 0.52 -9.28 10.15
C ALA A 181 0.70 -8.63 8.76
N ALA A 182 0.84 -7.31 8.72
CA ALA A 182 1.21 -6.60 7.51
C ALA A 182 2.63 -7.05 7.14
N THR A 183 2.73 -8.16 6.41
CA THR A 183 3.94 -8.51 5.67
C THR A 183 4.12 -7.35 4.70
N ALA A 184 5.04 -6.45 5.02
CA ALA A 184 5.44 -5.38 4.12
C ALA A 184 6.12 -6.03 2.92
N ILE A 185 5.32 -6.42 1.93
CA ILE A 185 5.83 -6.81 0.63
C ILE A 185 6.31 -5.51 -0.01
N VAL A 186 7.62 -5.32 -0.06
CA VAL A 186 8.20 -4.23 -0.85
C VAL A 186 7.98 -4.58 -2.31
N LEU A 187 7.08 -3.86 -2.95
CA LEU A 187 6.82 -3.93 -4.37
C LEU A 187 7.65 -2.85 -5.06
N ALA A 188 8.50 -3.26 -5.99
CA ALA A 188 9.24 -2.37 -6.87
C ALA A 188 8.69 -2.51 -8.29
N GLU A 189 8.19 -1.41 -8.85
CA GLU A 189 7.76 -1.37 -10.24
C GLU A 189 8.99 -1.52 -11.15
N VAL A 190 8.89 -2.42 -12.11
CA VAL A 190 9.96 -2.64 -13.10
C VAL A 190 9.63 -1.76 -14.30
N VAL A 191 10.00 -0.48 -14.20
CA VAL A 191 9.72 0.54 -15.21
C VAL A 191 10.75 0.45 -16.34
N GLY A 192 10.27 0.28 -17.58
CA GLY A 192 11.09 0.38 -18.78
C GLY A 192 10.79 1.64 -19.58
N SER A 193 11.84 2.18 -20.21
CA SER A 193 11.75 3.33 -21.13
C SER A 193 10.95 3.02 -22.40
#